data_AF-A0A957NM72-F1
#
_entry.id   AF-A0A957NM72-F1
#
_cell.length_a   1.000
_cell.length_b   1.000
_cell.length_c   1.000
_cell.angle_alpha   90.00
_cell.angle_beta   90.00
_cell.angle_gamma   90.00
#
_symmetry.space_group_name_H-M   'P 1'
#
loop_
_entity.id
_entity.type
_entity.pdbx_description
1 polymer ?
#
loop_
_entity_poly.entity_id
_entity_poly.type
_entity_poly.pdbx_seq_one_letter_code
_entity_poly.pdbx_strand_id
1 'polypeptide(L)'
;MNAETIHQEQIEAIIQAVGVANRPVCLHSSLRSFGYVAGGASAVIDAFLAVGCTLLTPTFSWGFAMPPPVEKRIAQNGWDYDNYLGPTGGIGRIFSPNTKEID
;
A
#
# COMPACT_ATOMS: atom_id res chain seq x y z
N MET A 1 9.50 -27.89 4.50
CA MET A 1 9.73 -27.18 5.78
C MET A 1 8.43 -26.50 6.14
N ASN A 2 7.83 -26.83 7.28
CA ASN A 2 6.67 -26.08 7.76
C ASN A 2 7.15 -24.68 8.11
N ALA A 3 6.63 -23.66 7.40
CA ALA A 3 6.95 -22.28 7.74
C ALA A 3 6.45 -22.01 9.16
N GLU A 4 7.31 -21.43 9.99
CA GLU A 4 6.92 -20.97 11.32
C GLU A 4 5.79 -19.93 11.19
N THR A 5 4.75 -20.10 12.00
CA THR A 5 3.65 -19.13 12.07
C THR A 5 4.14 -17.89 12.80
N ILE A 6 4.00 -16.72 12.16
CA ILE A 6 4.30 -15.43 12.78
C ILE A 6 3.08 -14.95 13.54
N HIS A 7 3.27 -14.57 14.80
CA HIS A 7 2.26 -13.98 15.68
C HIS A 7 2.50 -12.47 15.88
N GLN A 8 1.45 -11.76 16.29
CA GLN A 8 1.46 -10.30 16.49
C GLN A 8 2.60 -9.85 17.43
N GLU A 9 2.81 -10.56 18.54
CA GLU A 9 3.80 -10.21 19.57
C GLU A 9 5.23 -10.24 19.02
N GLN A 10 5.51 -11.13 18.06
CA GLN A 10 6.81 -11.19 17.38
C GLN A 10 7.01 -9.96 16.49
N ILE A 11 5.94 -9.51 15.82
CA ILE A 11 5.97 -8.29 14.99
C ILE A 11 6.20 -7.06 15.89
N GLU A 12 5.50 -6.96 17.01
CA GLU A 12 5.67 -5.88 18.00
C GLU A 12 7.12 -5.80 18.50
N ALA A 13 7.70 -6.94 18.88
CA ALA A 13 9.10 -7.02 19.32
C ALA A 13 10.08 -6.56 18.25
N ILE A 14 9.85 -6.93 16.97
CA ILE A 14 10.68 -6.49 15.85
C ILE A 14 10.53 -4.98 15.64
N ILE A 15 9.32 -4.43 15.69
CA ILE A 15 9.10 -2.99 15.52
C ILE A 15 9.84 -2.19 16.59
N GLN A 16 9.85 -2.66 17.83
CA GLN A 16 10.63 -2.07 18.92
C GLN A 16 12.14 -2.18 18.66
N ALA A 17 12.62 -3.36 18.25
CA ALA A 17 14.04 -3.60 17.97
C ALA A 17 14.58 -2.76 16.80
N VAL A 18 13.74 -2.54 15.78
CA VAL A 18 14.06 -1.66 14.63
C VAL A 18 14.03 -0.18 15.02
N GLY A 19 13.44 0.17 16.17
CA GLY A 19 13.47 1.53 16.72
C GLY A 19 12.45 2.47 16.08
N VAL A 20 11.34 1.94 15.58
CA VAL A 20 10.26 2.75 14.97
C VAL A 20 8.98 2.81 15.81
N ALA A 21 8.97 2.21 17.02
CA ALA A 21 7.89 2.37 17.98
C ALA A 21 7.65 3.86 18.33
N ASN A 22 6.39 4.23 18.58
CA ASN A 22 5.94 5.61 18.82
C ASN A 22 6.26 6.62 17.71
N ARG A 23 6.46 6.16 16.45
CA ARG A 23 6.75 7.05 15.30
C ARG A 23 5.66 6.95 14.23
N PRO A 24 5.48 8.00 13.40
CA PRO A 24 4.74 7.86 12.17
C PRO A 24 5.52 6.94 11.20
N VAL A 25 4.84 5.94 10.63
CA VAL A 25 5.42 4.97 9.70
C VAL A 25 4.60 4.93 8.42
N CYS A 26 5.25 5.17 7.28
CA CYS A 26 4.67 4.88 5.97
C CYS A 26 4.92 3.41 5.62
N LEU A 27 3.87 2.60 5.63
CA LEU A 27 3.94 1.16 5.43
C LEU A 27 3.72 0.80 3.95
N HIS A 28 4.75 0.26 3.33
CA HIS A 28 4.65 -0.49 2.07
C HIS A 28 4.98 -1.94 2.37
N SER A 29 4.07 -2.87 2.12
CA SER A 29 4.26 -4.25 2.54
C SER A 29 3.74 -5.27 1.52
N SER A 30 4.32 -6.47 1.59
CA SER A 30 3.85 -7.67 0.93
C SER A 30 3.62 -8.71 2.01
N LEU A 31 2.35 -8.97 2.36
CA LEU A 31 2.00 -9.92 3.42
C LEU A 31 2.58 -11.32 3.15
N ARG A 32 2.62 -11.72 1.87
CA ARG A 32 3.20 -13.00 1.44
C ARG A 32 4.68 -13.16 1.83
N SER A 33 5.43 -12.06 1.91
CA SER A 33 6.86 -12.10 2.24
C SER A 33 7.13 -12.48 3.69
N PHE A 34 6.12 -12.41 4.56
CA PHE A 34 6.20 -12.81 5.97
C PHE A 34 6.02 -14.32 6.16
N GLY A 35 5.54 -15.07 5.15
CA GLY A 35 5.06 -16.43 5.36
C GLY A 35 3.62 -16.43 5.90
N TYR A 36 3.32 -17.33 6.84
CA TYR A 36 1.99 -17.38 7.46
C TYR A 36 1.94 -16.49 8.71
N VAL A 37 1.03 -15.51 8.71
CA VAL A 37 0.78 -14.63 9.86
C VAL A 37 -0.55 -15.02 10.50
N ALA A 38 -0.53 -15.41 11.78
CA ALA A 38 -1.74 -15.66 12.54
C ALA A 38 -2.53 -14.34 12.68
N GLY A 39 -3.79 -14.34 12.26
CA GLY A 39 -4.60 -13.11 12.18
C GLY A 39 -4.39 -12.26 10.91
N GLY A 40 -3.53 -12.71 10.00
CA GLY A 40 -3.35 -12.13 8.67
C GLY A 40 -2.89 -10.67 8.70
N ALA A 41 -3.41 -9.85 7.78
CA ALA A 41 -3.05 -8.44 7.66
C ALA A 41 -3.39 -7.63 8.93
N SER A 42 -4.51 -7.96 9.60
CA SER A 42 -4.92 -7.24 10.82
C SER A 42 -3.87 -7.34 11.91
N ALA A 43 -3.31 -8.53 12.15
CA ALA A 43 -2.24 -8.72 13.14
C ALA A 43 -0.99 -7.86 12.85
N VAL A 44 -0.68 -7.63 11.56
CA VAL A 44 0.42 -6.72 11.18
C VAL A 44 0.07 -5.28 11.57
N ILE A 45 -1.13 -4.80 11.22
CA ILE A 45 -1.58 -3.43 11.53
C ILE A 45 -1.67 -3.23 13.05
N ASP A 46 -2.27 -4.18 13.76
CA ASP A 46 -2.47 -4.13 15.20
C ASP A 46 -1.13 -4.10 15.94
N ALA A 47 -0.11 -4.82 15.48
CA ALA A 47 1.24 -4.76 16.06
C ALA A 47 1.84 -3.35 16.01
N PHE A 48 1.71 -2.63 14.88
CA PHE A 48 2.20 -1.26 14.77
C PHE A 48 1.42 -0.30 15.67
N LEU A 49 0.09 -0.45 15.72
CA LEU A 49 -0.76 0.40 16.57
C LEU A 49 -0.50 0.14 18.07
N ALA A 50 -0.28 -1.12 18.46
CA ALA A 50 -0.02 -1.52 19.84
C ALA A 50 1.27 -0.90 20.40
N VAL A 51 2.28 -0.68 19.57
CA VAL A 51 3.54 -0.03 19.95
C VAL A 51 3.55 1.49 19.71
N GLY A 52 2.36 2.08 19.54
CA GLY A 52 2.15 3.53 19.50
C GLY A 52 2.46 4.20 18.16
N CYS A 53 2.62 3.43 17.08
CA CYS A 53 2.86 4.02 15.76
C CYS A 53 1.60 4.69 15.19
N THR A 54 1.79 5.75 14.40
CA THR A 54 0.75 6.26 13.48
C THR A 54 1.05 5.70 12.09
N LEU A 55 0.12 4.95 11.50
CA LEU A 55 0.33 4.37 10.18
C LEU A 55 -0.19 5.26 9.06
N LEU A 56 0.64 5.43 8.04
CA LEU A 56 0.27 5.91 6.71
C LEU A 56 0.45 4.75 5.73
N THR A 57 -0.51 4.52 4.84
CA THR A 57 -0.38 3.55 3.76
C THR A 57 -0.84 4.18 2.45
N PRO A 58 -0.13 3.93 1.33
CA PRO A 58 -0.61 4.37 0.02
C PRO A 58 -1.87 3.60 -0.38
N THR A 59 -2.95 4.32 -0.69
CA THR A 59 -4.25 3.77 -1.12
C THR A 59 -4.60 4.18 -2.54
N PHE A 60 -3.60 4.23 -3.42
CA PHE A 60 -3.79 4.60 -4.82
C PHE A 60 -4.69 3.61 -5.55
N SER A 61 -5.49 4.12 -6.49
CA SER A 61 -6.30 3.29 -7.39
C SER A 61 -5.96 3.63 -8.84
N TRP A 62 -5.68 2.59 -9.62
CA TRP A 62 -5.47 2.72 -11.07
C TRP A 62 -6.76 3.02 -11.84
N GLY A 63 -7.94 2.84 -11.23
CA GLY A 63 -9.23 3.14 -11.88
C GLY A 63 -9.43 4.63 -12.22
N PHE A 64 -8.74 5.51 -11.50
CA PHE A 64 -8.77 6.97 -11.71
C PHE A 64 -7.52 7.49 -12.41
N ALA A 65 -6.63 6.59 -12.88
CA ALA A 65 -5.36 6.99 -13.43
C ALA A 65 -5.55 7.71 -14.76
N MET A 66 -4.96 8.90 -14.88
CA MET A 66 -4.85 9.64 -16.12
C MET A 66 -3.38 9.75 -16.49
N PRO A 67 -3.02 9.57 -17.77
CA PRO A 67 -1.66 9.83 -18.20
C PRO A 67 -1.34 11.31 -17.93
N PRO A 68 -0.13 11.61 -17.41
CA PRO A 68 0.23 12.99 -17.18
C PRO A 68 0.38 13.72 -18.53
N PRO A 69 0.12 15.04 -18.56
CA PRO A 69 0.44 15.88 -19.71
C PRO A 69 1.89 15.69 -20.15
N VAL A 70 2.16 15.83 -21.45
CA VAL A 70 3.49 15.55 -22.03
C VAL A 70 4.57 16.40 -21.37
N GLU A 71 4.27 17.66 -21.08
CA GLU A 71 5.15 18.62 -20.40
C GLU A 71 5.42 18.29 -18.92
N LYS A 72 4.62 17.38 -18.32
CA LYS A 72 4.78 16.90 -16.94
C LYS A 72 5.36 15.48 -16.86
N ARG A 73 5.89 14.96 -17.97
CA ARG A 73 6.62 13.68 -17.98
C ARG A 73 8.03 13.88 -17.43
N ILE A 74 8.16 13.75 -16.11
CA ILE A 74 9.43 13.95 -15.41
C ILE A 74 10.35 12.74 -15.67
N ALA A 75 11.58 13.01 -16.10
CA ALA A 75 12.56 11.96 -16.33
C ALA A 75 12.88 11.17 -15.04
N GLN A 76 13.13 9.87 -15.17
CA GLN A 76 13.61 8.99 -14.09
C GLN A 76 12.68 8.83 -12.87
N ASN A 77 11.38 9.10 -12.99
CA ASN A 77 10.42 8.86 -11.91
C ASN A 77 9.94 7.39 -11.81
N GLY A 78 10.65 6.46 -12.48
CA GLY A 78 10.28 5.05 -12.54
C GLY A 78 9.07 4.74 -13.41
N TRP A 79 8.57 5.71 -14.19
CA TRP A 79 7.44 5.54 -15.10
C TRP A 79 7.89 5.43 -16.55
N ASP A 80 7.45 4.37 -17.24
CA ASP A 80 7.61 4.24 -18.70
C ASP A 80 6.40 4.85 -19.40
N TYR A 81 6.60 6.03 -19.98
CA TYR A 81 5.53 6.80 -20.63
C TYR A 81 5.13 6.25 -22.01
N ASP A 82 5.99 5.46 -22.65
CA ASP A 82 5.78 4.97 -24.01
C ASP A 82 5.18 3.56 -24.02
N ASN A 83 5.35 2.80 -22.94
CA ASN A 83 4.82 1.45 -22.77
C ASN A 83 3.56 1.37 -21.88
N TYR A 84 2.94 2.50 -21.55
CA TYR A 84 1.71 2.50 -20.78
C TYR A 84 0.51 2.10 -21.64
N LEU A 85 0.25 0.79 -21.69
CA LEU A 85 -0.97 0.16 -22.21
C LEU A 85 -2.02 -0.06 -21.11
N GLY A 86 -1.87 0.59 -19.96
CA GLY A 86 -2.77 0.41 -18.83
C GLY A 86 -4.20 0.76 -19.23
N PRO A 87 -5.23 0.06 -18.71
CA PRO A 87 -6.60 0.40 -19.03
C PRO A 87 -6.77 1.85 -18.61
N THR A 88 -6.97 2.71 -19.59
CA THR A 88 -7.51 4.04 -19.36
C THR A 88 -8.98 3.88 -19.01
N GLY A 89 -9.24 3.09 -17.95
CA GLY A 89 -10.56 2.69 -17.53
C GLY A 89 -11.41 3.92 -17.31
N GLY A 90 -10.82 5.04 -16.89
CA GLY A 90 -11.49 6.33 -16.72
C GLY A 90 -11.49 7.28 -17.94
N ILE A 91 -10.80 7.00 -19.05
CA ILE A 91 -10.88 7.90 -20.23
C ILE A 91 -12.26 7.78 -20.85
N GLY A 92 -13.02 8.87 -20.79
CA GLY A 92 -14.42 8.92 -21.25
C GLY A 92 -15.44 8.59 -20.17
N ARG A 93 -15.00 8.26 -18.95
CA ARG A 93 -15.90 8.02 -17.82
C ARG A 93 -16.17 9.30 -17.04
N ILE A 94 -17.43 9.54 -16.69
CA ILE A 94 -17.86 10.73 -15.96
C ILE A 94 -18.11 10.32 -14.50
N PHE A 95 -17.37 10.94 -13.59
CA PHE A 95 -17.71 10.83 -12.17
C PHE A 95 -19.12 11.38 -11.93
N SER A 96 -20.03 10.50 -11.52
CA SER A 96 -21.38 10.88 -11.10
C SER A 96 -21.41 10.96 -9.57
N PRO A 97 -21.78 12.10 -8.97
CA PRO A 97 -21.89 12.21 -7.51
C PRO A 97 -23.03 11.35 -6.93
N ASN A 98 -23.91 10.81 -7.79
CA ASN A 98 -25.02 9.94 -7.40
C ASN A 98 -24.59 8.47 -7.24
N THR A 99 -23.40 8.09 -7.68
CA THR A 99 -22.83 6.75 -7.50
C THR A 99 -21.47 6.83 -6.80
N LYS A 100 -21.03 5.72 -6.20
CA LYS A 100 -19.64 5.57 -5.73
C LYS A 100 -18.74 5.00 -6.84
N GLU A 101 -19.21 5.03 -8.07
CA GLU A 101 -18.57 4.41 -9.23
C GLU A 101 -18.19 5.47 -10.27
N ILE A 102 -17.29 5.08 -11.17
CA ILE A 102 -16.97 5.88 -12.35
C ILE A 102 -17.43 5.07 -13.57
N ASP A 103 -18.41 5.62 -14.28
CA ASP A 103 -19.05 5.05 -15.48
C ASP A 103 -18.56 5.72 -16.76
#